data_AF-A0ABD0MIA7-F1
#
_entry.id   AF-A0ABD0MIA7-F1
#
_cell.length_a   1.000
_cell.length_b   1.000
_cell.length_c   1.000
_cell.angle_alpha   90.00
_cell.angle_beta   90.00
_cell.angle_gamma   90.00
#
_symmetry.space_group_name_H-M   'P 1'
#
loop_
_entity.id
_entity.type
_entity.pdbx_description
1 polymer ?
#
loop_
_entity_poly.entity_id
_entity_poly.type
_entity_poly.pdbx_seq_one_letter_code
_entity_poly.pdbx_strand_id
1 'polypeptide(L)' 'IPCLSTFDRDSLENDITLEEIKDAIRDLKPGRAPGEDGFPSDFYKKFSEFLAPKLLCLSECIDNW' A
#
# COMPACT_ATOMS: atom_id res chain seq x y z
N ILE A 1 -24.52 -13.93 7.98
CA ILE A 1 -23.07 -13.78 8.15
C ILE A 1 -22.55 -13.23 6.82
N PRO A 2 -21.88 -12.07 6.78
CA PRO A 2 -21.27 -11.60 5.54
C PRO A 2 -20.17 -12.58 5.12
N CYS A 3 -20.22 -13.02 3.86
CA CYS A 3 -19.19 -13.86 3.24
C CYS A 3 -18.67 -13.13 2.00
N LEU A 4 -17.37 -13.25 1.74
CA LEU A 4 -16.76 -12.73 0.52
C LEU A 4 -17.30 -13.51 -0.69
N SER A 5 -17.43 -12.81 -1.83
CA SER A 5 -17.64 -13.50 -3.10
C SER A 5 -16.35 -14.24 -3.50
N THR A 6 -16.46 -15.21 -4.40
CA THR A 6 -15.27 -15.86 -4.96
C THR A 6 -14.35 -14.84 -5.63
N PHE A 7 -14.95 -13.86 -6.31
CA PHE A 7 -14.22 -12.77 -6.96
C PHE A 7 -13.41 -11.93 -5.95
N ASP A 8 -14.03 -11.50 -4.84
CA ASP A 8 -13.33 -10.68 -3.84
C ASP A 8 -12.18 -11.45 -3.19
N ARG A 9 -12.42 -12.74 -2.92
CA ARG A 9 -11.39 -13.63 -2.38
C ARG A 9 -10.23 -13.76 -3.34
N ASP A 10 -10.50 -14.10 -4.60
CA ASP A 10 -9.46 -14.26 -5.61
C ASP A 10 -8.72 -12.94 -5.85
N SER A 11 -9.40 -11.78 -5.76
CA SER A 11 -8.77 -10.46 -5.87
C SER A 11 -7.83 -10.16 -4.70
N LEU A 12 -8.19 -10.54 -3.47
CA LEU A 12 -7.39 -10.32 -2.26
C LEU A 12 -6.21 -11.29 -2.14
N GLU A 13 -6.28 -12.44 -2.81
CA GLU A 13 -5.21 -13.46 -2.86
C GLU A 13 -4.17 -13.17 -3.96
N ASN A 14 -4.37 -12.16 -4.80
CA ASN A 14 -3.40 -11.77 -5.83
C ASN A 14 -2.26 -10.93 -5.25
N ASP A 15 -1.14 -10.90 -5.99
CA ASP A 15 0.00 -10.04 -5.69
C ASP A 15 -0.40 -8.57 -5.66
N ILE A 16 0.16 -7.83 -4.70
CA ILE A 16 0.00 -6.37 -4.62
C ILE A 16 0.54 -5.74 -5.89
N THR A 17 -0.23 -4.82 -6.47
CA THR A 17 0.16 -4.08 -7.67
C THR A 17 0.78 -2.73 -7.35
N LEU A 18 1.56 -2.19 -8.29
CA LEU A 18 2.11 -0.84 -8.17
C LEU A 18 1.01 0.23 -8.02
N GLU A 19 -0.12 0.04 -8.71
CA GLU A 19 -1.23 0.99 -8.68
C GLU A 19 -1.93 0.98 -7.32
N GLU A 20 -2.12 -0.19 -6.70
CA GLU A 20 -2.68 -0.27 -5.35
C GLU A 20 -1.83 0.46 -4.32
N ILE A 21 -0.50 0.40 -4.45
CA ILE A 21 0.41 1.17 -3.58
C ILE A 21 0.28 2.67 -3.83
N LYS A 22 0.23 3.11 -5.09
CA LYS A 22 0.04 4.53 -5.44
C LYS A 22 -1.29 5.06 -4.92
N ASP A 23 -2.34 4.26 -5.06
CA ASP A 23 -3.69 4.56 -4.59
C ASP A 23 -3.73 4.65 -3.06
N ALA A 24 -3.09 3.70 -2.38
CA ALA A 24 -2.96 3.73 -0.92
C ALA A 24 -2.24 5.01 -0.45
N ILE A 25 -1.16 5.41 -1.12
CA ILE A 25 -0.42 6.66 -0.81
C ILE A 25 -1.30 7.89 -1.05
N ARG A 26 -2.03 7.93 -2.17
CA ARG A 26 -2.95 9.03 -2.53
C ARG A 26 -4.02 9.21 -1.46
N ASP A 27 -4.56 8.10 -0.96
CA ASP A 27 -5.70 8.08 -0.04
C ASP A 27 -5.33 8.35 1.42
N LEU A 28 -4.02 8.45 1.73
CA LEU A 28 -3.54 8.87 3.06
C LEU A 28 -4.16 10.22 3.45
N LYS A 29 -4.69 10.30 4.67
CA LYS A 29 -5.30 11.54 5.18
C LYS A 29 -4.21 12.56 5.56
N PRO A 30 -4.33 13.83 5.14
CA PRO A 30 -3.40 14.88 5.55
C PRO A 30 -3.55 15.23 7.03
N GLY A 31 -2.53 15.87 7.62
CA GLY A 31 -2.59 16.41 8.99
C GLY A 31 -2.63 15.37 10.11
N ARG A 32 -2.37 14.10 9.82
CA ARG A 32 -2.17 13.04 10.82
C ARG A 32 -0.73 13.10 11.33
N ALA A 33 -0.54 12.81 12.62
CA ALA A 33 0.80 12.64 13.17
C ALA A 33 1.53 11.49 12.43
N PRO A 34 2.85 11.60 12.19
CA PRO A 34 3.64 10.52 11.60
C PRO A 34 3.56 9.21 12.38
N GLY A 35 3.78 8.09 11.69
CA GLY A 35 3.89 6.77 12.31
C GLY A 35 5.25 6.55 12.97
N GLU A 36 5.58 5.28 13.23
CA GLU A 36 6.88 4.87 13.80
C GLU A 36 8.07 5.19 12.87
N ASP A 37 7.79 5.38 11.58
CA ASP A 37 8.75 5.82 10.56
C ASP A 37 9.13 7.31 10.63
N GLY A 38 8.37 8.13 11.35
CA GLY A 38 8.56 9.58 11.47
C GLY A 38 8.18 10.41 10.23
N PHE A 39 7.64 9.83 9.16
CA PHE A 39 7.26 10.57 7.95
C PHE A 39 5.76 10.91 7.89
N PRO A 40 5.38 12.17 7.61
CA PRO A 40 3.97 12.54 7.44
C PRO A 40 3.42 12.04 6.10
N SER A 41 2.09 11.99 5.95
CA SER A 41 1.44 11.59 4.69
C SER A 41 1.86 12.42 3.48
N ASP A 42 2.18 13.71 3.68
CA ASP A 42 2.66 14.59 2.61
C ASP A 42 4.02 14.17 2.04
N PHE A 43 4.88 13.53 2.86
CA PHE A 43 6.14 12.96 2.38
C PHE A 43 5.86 11.83 1.39
N TYR A 44 5.01 10.87 1.78
CA TYR A 44 4.62 9.75 0.92
C TYR A 44 3.99 10.23 -0.38
N LYS A 45 3.06 11.19 -0.32
CA LYS A 45 2.43 11.77 -1.50
C LYS A 45 3.43 12.48 -2.41
N LYS A 46 4.37 13.25 -1.83
CA LYS A 46 5.38 13.99 -2.59
C LYS A 46 6.34 13.07 -3.35
N PHE A 47 6.68 11.92 -2.77
CA PHE A 47 7.67 10.98 -3.32
C PHE A 47 7.05 9.68 -3.85
N SER A 48 5.73 9.64 -4.08
CA SER A 48 4.98 8.44 -4.47
C SER A 48 5.61 7.71 -5.67
N GLU A 49 5.96 8.44 -6.73
CA GLU A 49 6.58 7.87 -7.94
C GLU A 49 7.93 7.19 -7.67
N PHE A 50 8.67 7.63 -6.64
CA PHE A 50 9.94 7.06 -6.25
C PHE A 50 9.80 5.93 -5.22
N LEU A 51 8.84 6.05 -4.30
CA LEU A 51 8.63 5.11 -3.20
C LEU A 51 7.82 3.89 -3.62
N ALA A 52 6.79 4.05 -4.46
CA ALA A 52 5.87 2.96 -4.80
C ALA A 52 6.58 1.72 -5.38
N PRO A 53 7.56 1.84 -6.32
CA PRO A 53 8.30 0.67 -6.80
C PRO A 53 9.16 -0.02 -5.72
N LYS A 54 9.66 0.75 -4.73
CA LYS A 54 10.47 0.21 -3.62
C LYS A 54 9.60 -0.52 -2.61
N LEU A 55 8.41 0.02 -2.33
CA LEU A 55 7.43 -0.61 -1.46
C LEU A 55 6.88 -1.91 -2.08
N LEU A 56 6.68 -1.93 -3.41
CA LEU A 56 6.32 -3.14 -4.14
C LEU A 56 7.40 -4.22 -4.03
N CYS A 57 8.66 -3.85 -4.25
CA CYS A 57 9.78 -4.79 -4.09
C CYS A 57 9.86 -5.35 -2.66
N LEU A 58 9.53 -4.52 -1.66
CA LEU A 58 9.50 -4.96 -0.26
C LEU A 58 8.39 -5.97 0.01
N SER A 59 7.17 -5.78 -0.53
CA SER A 59 6.08 -6.75 -0.34
C SER A 59 6.45 -8.12 -0.90
N GLU A 60 7.00 -8.15 -2.11
CA GLU A 60 7.48 -9.39 -2.74
C GLU A 60 8.58 -10.10 -1.92
N CYS A 61 9.42 -9.34 -1.20
CA CYS A 61 10.49 -9.92 -0.39
C CYS A 61 9.98 -10.51 0.93
N ILE A 62 8.89 -9.97 1.50
CA ILE A 62 8.35 -10.42 2.79
C ILE A 62 7.64 -11.77 2.66
N ASP A 63 7.00 -12.04 1.52
CA ASP A 63 6.30 -13.30 1.27
C ASP A 63 7.24 -14.50 1.06
N ASN A 64 8.56 -14.28 1.08
CA ASN A 64 9.60 -15.29 0.90
C ASN A 64 10.26 -15.74 2.23
N TRP A 65 9.66 -15.45 3.39
CA TRP A 65 10.10 -15.90 4.73
C TRP A 65 9.13 -16.92 5.33
#